data_AF-A0A0A0HY63-F1
#
_entry.id   AF-A0A0A0HY63-F1
#
_cell.length_a   1.000
_cell.length_b   1.000
_cell.length_c   1.000
_cell.angle_alpha   90.00
_cell.angle_beta   90.00
_cell.angle_gamma   90.00
#
_symmetry.space_group_name_H-M   'P 1'
#
loop_
_entity.id
_entity.type
_entity.pdbx_description
1 polymer ?
#
loop_
_entity_poly.entity_id
_entity_poly.type
_entity_poly.pdbx_seq_one_letter_code
_entity_poly.pdbx_strand_id
1 'polypeptide(L)'
;MRGRPITFRYKHFIYDPKINNLIASTVFTDKDNLKLEKIINNYNYLKINRGYKYIIKDLYILVKNKLSTKEISEIYGVSTRTIQKWLKELGMSRSKKEAQKIAVKKRDYTSIHNSYKETMLNKLLIENPTIIHREDSIRFQLMNILRNLFKNCEIIVGINGLGVGGSIKDIPIVIIKNNITYKFIITSHPTITLRDYVVLAMPEDINSIVNKILSKLNL
;
A
#
# COMPACT_ATOMS: atom_id res chain seq x y z
N MET A 1 -19.32 40.34 11.05
CA MET A 1 -18.59 39.22 10.40
C MET A 1 -18.82 39.28 8.90
N ARG A 2 -17.81 39.59 8.09
CA ARG A 2 -17.92 39.51 6.62
C ARG A 2 -17.95 38.02 6.22
N GLY A 3 -19.11 37.53 5.80
CA GLY A 3 -19.24 36.16 5.30
C GLY A 3 -18.41 35.97 4.03
N ARG A 4 -17.83 34.78 3.85
CA ARG A 4 -17.13 34.43 2.60
C ARG A 4 -18.11 34.53 1.43
N PRO A 5 -17.75 35.19 0.31
CA PRO A 5 -18.63 35.25 -0.86
C PRO A 5 -18.92 33.84 -1.39
N ILE A 6 -20.14 33.67 -1.89
CA ILE A 6 -20.62 32.40 -2.44
C ILE A 6 -19.82 32.12 -3.71
N THR A 7 -19.24 30.93 -3.81
CA THR A 7 -18.57 30.47 -5.03
C THR A 7 -19.54 29.66 -5.88
N PHE A 8 -19.55 29.92 -7.19
CA PHE A 8 -20.30 29.16 -8.19
C PHE A 8 -19.48 28.02 -8.82
N ARG A 9 -18.27 27.77 -8.32
CA ARG A 9 -17.31 26.77 -8.83
C ARG A 9 -17.91 25.39 -9.08
N TYR A 10 -18.90 24.98 -8.28
CA TYR A 10 -19.46 23.64 -8.32
C TYR A 10 -20.79 23.51 -9.07
N LYS A 11 -21.32 24.60 -9.65
CA LYS A 11 -22.63 24.59 -10.33
C LYS A 11 -22.66 23.69 -11.57
N HIS A 12 -21.55 23.64 -12.30
CA HIS A 12 -21.36 22.81 -13.49
C HIS A 12 -20.04 22.03 -13.35
N PHE A 13 -19.87 21.38 -12.20
CA PHE A 13 -18.64 20.67 -11.90
C PHE A 13 -18.46 19.50 -12.88
N ILE A 14 -17.29 19.45 -13.54
CA ILE A 14 -16.95 18.39 -14.49
C ILE A 14 -16.17 17.31 -13.74
N TYR A 15 -16.68 16.08 -13.79
CA TYR A 15 -16.06 14.92 -13.15
C TYR A 15 -15.16 14.15 -14.12
N ASP A 16 -14.09 13.57 -13.58
CA ASP A 16 -13.35 12.54 -14.30
C ASP A 16 -14.28 11.36 -14.67
N PRO A 17 -14.04 10.67 -15.80
CA PRO A 17 -14.92 9.60 -16.29
C PRO A 17 -15.24 8.53 -15.24
N LYS A 18 -14.24 8.17 -14.43
CA LYS A 18 -14.39 7.19 -13.34
C LYS A 18 -15.41 7.64 -12.29
N ILE A 19 -15.36 8.91 -11.89
CA ILE A 19 -16.27 9.48 -10.87
C ILE A 19 -17.65 9.71 -11.49
N ASN A 20 -17.70 10.17 -12.74
CA ASN A 20 -18.95 10.36 -13.44
C ASN A 20 -19.73 9.03 -13.56
N ASN A 21 -19.04 7.95 -13.93
CA ASN A 21 -19.62 6.61 -13.98
C ASN A 21 -20.11 6.14 -12.61
N LEU A 22 -19.31 6.35 -11.54
CA LEU A 22 -19.72 6.01 -10.18
C LEU A 22 -20.99 6.76 -9.75
N ILE A 23 -21.09 8.05 -10.08
CA ILE A 23 -22.26 8.87 -9.76
C ILE A 23 -23.47 8.36 -10.53
N ALA A 24 -23.34 8.14 -11.84
CA ALA A 24 -24.40 7.66 -12.70
C ALA A 24 -24.89 6.25 -12.33
N SER A 25 -23.99 5.36 -11.93
CA SER A 25 -24.32 3.97 -11.60
C SER A 25 -24.86 3.77 -10.17
N THR A 26 -24.88 4.81 -9.33
CA THR A 26 -25.31 4.66 -7.93
C THR A 26 -26.83 4.59 -7.82
N VAL A 27 -27.34 3.43 -7.38
CA VAL A 27 -28.77 3.22 -7.13
C VAL A 27 -29.18 3.76 -5.75
N PHE A 28 -30.34 4.45 -5.72
CA PHE A 28 -30.92 5.00 -4.50
C PHE A 28 -32.08 4.12 -4.04
N THR A 29 -32.08 3.79 -2.76
CA THR A 29 -33.24 3.20 -2.08
C THR A 29 -34.14 4.31 -1.53
N ASP A 30 -35.37 3.98 -1.15
CA ASP A 30 -36.28 4.94 -0.49
C ASP A 30 -35.66 5.56 0.76
N LYS A 31 -34.90 4.75 1.51
CA LYS A 31 -34.15 5.22 2.69
C LYS A 31 -33.07 6.24 2.32
N ASP A 32 -32.44 6.09 1.16
CA ASP A 32 -31.44 7.04 0.68
C ASP A 32 -32.10 8.35 0.26
N ASN A 33 -33.22 8.27 -0.47
CA ASN A 33 -34.03 9.43 -0.86
C ASN A 33 -34.48 10.23 0.37
N LEU A 34 -35.07 9.56 1.37
CA LEU A 34 -35.48 10.19 2.62
C LEU A 34 -34.32 10.85 3.37
N LYS A 35 -33.13 10.24 3.35
CA LYS A 35 -31.94 10.85 3.96
C LYS A 35 -31.49 12.09 3.19
N LEU A 36 -31.44 12.01 1.86
CA LEU A 36 -31.04 13.13 1.03
C LEU A 36 -32.00 14.31 1.17
N GLU A 37 -33.31 14.06 1.19
CA GLU A 37 -34.33 15.07 1.45
C GLU A 37 -34.12 15.75 2.80
N LYS A 38 -33.90 14.97 3.87
CA LYS A 38 -33.59 15.53 5.20
C LYS A 38 -32.35 16.42 5.17
N ILE A 39 -31.30 16.02 4.46
CA ILE A 39 -30.07 16.80 4.33
C ILE A 39 -30.35 18.13 3.60
N ILE A 40 -31.08 18.09 2.48
CA ILE A 40 -31.42 19.27 1.69
C ILE A 40 -32.32 20.22 2.49
N ASN A 41 -33.34 19.69 3.18
CA ASN A 41 -34.24 20.47 4.01
C ASN A 41 -33.49 21.14 5.17
N ASN A 42 -32.62 20.42 5.87
CA ASN A 42 -31.79 20.98 6.93
C ASN A 42 -30.84 22.07 6.40
N TYR A 43 -30.22 21.85 5.23
CA TYR A 43 -29.35 22.83 4.60
C TYR A 43 -30.10 24.14 4.30
N ASN A 44 -31.31 24.04 3.74
CA ASN A 44 -32.16 25.17 3.42
C ASN A 44 -32.65 25.89 4.69
N TYR A 45 -33.07 25.13 5.71
CA TYR A 45 -33.53 25.67 6.99
C TYR A 45 -32.46 26.49 7.70
N LEU A 46 -31.21 25.98 7.73
CA LEU A 46 -30.08 26.66 8.37
C LEU A 46 -29.61 27.91 7.59
N LYS A 47 -30.21 28.21 6.43
CA LYS A 47 -29.85 29.33 5.54
C LYS A 47 -28.35 29.39 5.25
N ILE A 48 -27.71 28.21 5.20
CA ILE A 48 -26.29 28.07 4.92
C ILE A 48 -26.08 28.43 3.45
N ASN A 49 -25.35 29.50 3.16
CA ASN A 49 -25.08 29.91 1.78
C ASN A 49 -23.66 29.50 1.36
N ARG A 50 -23.50 28.23 0.98
CA ARG A 50 -22.20 27.63 0.65
C ARG A 50 -22.16 27.19 -0.81
N GLY A 51 -21.00 27.34 -1.44
CA GLY A 51 -20.83 26.96 -2.83
C GLY A 51 -21.06 25.47 -3.12
N TYR A 52 -20.89 24.59 -2.12
CA TYR A 52 -21.14 23.15 -2.28
C TYR A 52 -22.63 22.79 -2.44
N LYS A 53 -23.57 23.75 -2.37
CA LYS A 53 -25.01 23.48 -2.52
C LYS A 53 -25.35 22.72 -3.80
N TYR A 54 -24.61 22.99 -4.87
CA TYR A 54 -24.83 22.39 -6.18
C TYR A 54 -24.42 20.90 -6.25
N ILE A 55 -23.61 20.44 -5.30
CA ILE A 55 -23.02 19.09 -5.27
C ILE A 55 -23.42 18.31 -4.01
N ILE A 56 -24.48 18.71 -3.29
CA ILE A 56 -24.91 18.01 -2.06
C ILE A 56 -25.26 16.54 -2.36
N LYS A 57 -26.01 16.29 -3.45
CA LYS A 57 -26.36 14.94 -3.90
C LYS A 57 -25.11 14.14 -4.25
N ASP A 58 -24.18 14.73 -4.97
CA ASP A 58 -22.95 14.05 -5.39
C ASP A 58 -22.07 13.72 -4.18
N LEU A 59 -21.92 14.63 -3.23
CA LEU A 59 -21.23 14.37 -1.95
C LEU A 59 -21.85 13.20 -1.20
N TYR A 60 -23.20 13.11 -1.16
CA TYR A 60 -23.89 11.99 -0.56
C TYR A 60 -23.53 10.66 -1.26
N ILE A 61 -23.54 10.65 -2.60
CA ILE A 61 -23.17 9.48 -3.41
C ILE A 61 -21.74 9.02 -3.12
N LEU A 62 -20.77 9.95 -3.10
CA LEU A 62 -19.37 9.64 -2.83
C LEU A 62 -19.20 9.07 -1.40
N VAL A 63 -19.95 9.60 -0.43
CA VAL A 63 -19.94 9.09 0.95
C VAL A 63 -20.57 7.70 1.05
N LYS A 64 -21.69 7.45 0.36
CA LYS A 64 -22.36 6.15 0.30
C LYS A 64 -21.43 5.06 -0.25
N ASN A 65 -20.72 5.39 -1.33
CA ASN A 65 -19.72 4.52 -1.99
C ASN A 65 -18.37 4.43 -1.26
N LYS A 66 -18.31 4.84 0.01
CA LYS A 66 -17.13 4.66 0.88
C LYS A 66 -15.86 5.36 0.41
N LEU A 67 -15.97 6.42 -0.38
CA LEU A 67 -14.81 7.29 -0.64
C LEU A 67 -14.42 8.01 0.65
N SER A 68 -13.13 8.05 0.94
CA SER A 68 -12.55 8.76 2.06
C SER A 68 -12.63 10.27 1.83
N THR A 69 -12.54 11.04 2.92
CA THR A 69 -12.44 12.51 2.82
C THR A 69 -11.26 12.95 1.95
N LYS A 70 -10.15 12.18 1.94
CA LYS A 70 -8.99 12.47 1.10
C LYS A 70 -9.34 12.35 -0.39
N GLU A 71 -9.92 11.22 -0.79
CA GLU A 71 -10.35 11.01 -2.18
C GLU A 71 -11.38 12.07 -2.63
N ILE A 72 -12.34 12.40 -1.77
CA ILE A 72 -13.32 13.46 -2.07
C ILE A 72 -12.63 14.83 -2.21
N SER A 73 -11.60 15.10 -1.39
CA SER A 73 -10.87 16.37 -1.45
C SER A 73 -10.04 16.51 -2.72
N GLU A 74 -9.50 15.39 -3.23
CA GLU A 74 -8.80 15.31 -4.50
C GLU A 74 -9.76 15.58 -5.67
N ILE A 75 -10.95 14.96 -5.66
CA ILE A 75 -11.99 15.18 -6.69
C ILE A 75 -12.32 16.67 -6.83
N TYR A 76 -12.57 17.37 -5.72
CA TYR A 76 -12.98 18.78 -5.76
C TYR A 76 -11.81 19.78 -5.73
N GLY A 77 -10.57 19.31 -5.66
CA GLY A 77 -9.37 20.17 -5.55
C GLY A 77 -9.47 21.15 -4.37
N VAL A 78 -9.76 20.64 -3.18
CA VAL A 78 -9.83 21.40 -1.93
C VAL A 78 -9.10 20.67 -0.80
N SER A 79 -8.86 21.33 0.33
CA SER A 79 -8.27 20.64 1.48
C SER A 79 -9.23 19.62 2.10
N THR A 80 -8.68 18.53 2.64
CA THR A 80 -9.41 17.52 3.43
C THR A 80 -10.26 18.16 4.54
N ARG A 81 -9.71 19.17 5.22
CA ARG A 81 -10.39 19.95 6.27
C ARG A 81 -11.66 20.65 5.75
N THR A 82 -11.67 21.08 4.50
CA THR A 82 -12.81 21.73 3.84
C THR A 82 -13.93 20.71 3.61
N ILE A 83 -13.62 19.53 3.07
CA ILE A 83 -14.60 18.45 2.92
C ILE A 83 -15.14 18.01 4.29
N GLN A 84 -14.30 17.86 5.31
CA GLN A 84 -14.77 17.54 6.67
C GLN A 84 -15.77 18.58 7.21
N LYS A 85 -15.53 19.87 6.94
CA LYS A 85 -16.45 20.96 7.28
C LYS A 85 -17.79 20.76 6.58
N TRP A 86 -17.79 20.55 5.26
CA TRP A 86 -19.01 20.36 4.49
C TRP A 86 -19.80 19.14 4.95
N LEU A 87 -19.13 18.01 5.12
CA LEU A 87 -19.78 16.78 5.60
C LEU A 87 -20.33 16.93 7.01
N LYS A 88 -19.65 17.68 7.90
CA LYS A 88 -20.16 17.97 9.24
C LYS A 88 -21.40 18.88 9.19
N GLU A 89 -21.35 19.95 8.38
CA GLU A 89 -22.48 20.87 8.18
C GLU A 89 -23.71 20.13 7.60
N LEU A 90 -23.48 19.12 6.74
CA LEU A 90 -24.54 18.31 6.12
C LEU A 90 -24.96 17.08 6.93
N GLY A 91 -24.38 16.84 8.13
CA GLY A 91 -24.69 15.66 8.93
C GLY A 91 -24.22 14.32 8.32
N MET A 92 -23.27 14.37 7.37
CA MET A 92 -22.69 13.22 6.67
C MET A 92 -21.30 12.84 7.21
N SER A 93 -20.88 13.42 8.33
CA SER A 93 -19.59 13.09 8.95
C SER A 93 -19.57 11.65 9.45
N ARG A 94 -18.50 10.92 9.13
CA ARG A 94 -18.27 9.57 9.66
C ARG A 94 -17.64 9.63 11.04
N SER A 95 -17.97 8.63 11.87
CA SER A 95 -17.25 8.39 13.11
C SER A 95 -15.80 7.95 12.85
N LYS A 96 -14.93 8.13 13.85
CA LYS A 96 -13.54 7.65 13.80
C LYS A 96 -13.47 6.15 13.48
N LYS A 97 -14.37 5.35 14.07
CA LYS A 97 -14.46 3.90 13.86
C LYS A 97 -14.81 3.54 12.42
N GLU A 98 -15.77 4.24 11.81
CA GLU A 98 -16.14 4.02 10.40
C GLU A 98 -15.03 4.43 9.43
N ALA A 99 -14.39 5.57 9.69
CA ALA A 99 -13.27 6.03 8.88
C ALA A 99 -12.11 5.01 8.91
N GLN A 100 -11.81 4.45 10.09
CA GLN A 100 -10.77 3.43 10.25
C GLN A 100 -11.11 2.14 9.48
N LYS A 101 -12.37 1.68 9.52
CA LYS A 101 -12.79 0.48 8.76
C LYS A 101 -12.60 0.65 7.26
N ILE A 102 -12.92 1.83 6.72
CA ILE A 102 -12.72 2.13 5.29
C ILE A 102 -11.23 2.14 4.95
N ALA A 103 -10.41 2.77 5.80
CA ALA A 103 -8.98 2.83 5.61
C ALA A 103 -8.33 1.44 5.62
N VAL A 104 -8.71 0.58 6.58
CA VAL A 104 -8.20 -0.80 6.68
C VAL A 104 -8.50 -1.61 5.43
N LYS A 105 -9.72 -1.53 4.88
CA LYS A 105 -10.08 -2.25 3.65
C LYS A 105 -9.27 -1.83 2.42
N LYS A 106 -8.73 -0.60 2.42
CA LYS A 106 -7.93 -0.07 1.32
C LYS A 106 -6.42 -0.21 1.55
N ARG A 107 -5.98 -0.73 2.70
CA ARG A 107 -4.55 -0.90 3.00
C ARG A 107 -4.03 -2.15 2.32
N ASP A 108 -2.98 -1.97 1.54
CA ASP A 108 -2.12 -3.04 1.07
C ASP A 108 -1.11 -3.37 2.19
N TYR A 109 -1.47 -4.32 3.06
CA TYR A 109 -0.63 -4.74 4.20
C TYR A 109 0.73 -5.31 3.74
N THR A 110 0.77 -5.97 2.59
CA THR A 110 2.00 -6.50 2.00
C THR A 110 2.98 -5.39 1.62
N SER A 111 2.49 -4.32 0.98
CA SER A 111 3.31 -3.15 0.64
C SER A 111 3.84 -2.43 1.88
N ILE A 112 3.00 -2.28 2.91
CA ILE A 112 3.36 -1.59 4.16
C ILE A 112 4.44 -2.38 4.90
N HIS A 113 4.28 -3.71 4.99
CA HIS A 113 5.24 -4.59 5.67
C HIS A 113 6.60 -4.59 4.97
N ASN A 114 6.62 -4.64 3.64
CA ASN A 114 7.85 -4.59 2.87
C ASN A 114 8.55 -3.23 3.02
N SER A 115 7.82 -2.12 2.92
CA SER A 115 8.36 -0.77 3.12
C SER A 115 8.94 -0.57 4.52
N TYR A 116 8.29 -1.12 5.55
CA TYR A 116 8.80 -1.06 6.92
C TYR A 116 10.13 -1.83 7.07
N LYS A 117 10.20 -3.05 6.54
CA LYS A 117 11.43 -3.85 6.58
C LYS A 117 12.59 -3.16 5.84
N GLU A 118 12.32 -2.58 4.68
CA GLU A 118 13.31 -1.79 3.92
C GLU A 118 13.81 -0.59 4.73
N THR A 119 12.89 0.16 5.35
CA THR A 119 13.25 1.33 6.17
C THR A 119 14.10 0.93 7.38
N MET A 120 13.78 -0.19 8.02
CA MET A 120 14.52 -0.70 9.18
C MET A 120 15.91 -1.20 8.77
N LEU A 121 16.03 -1.93 7.65
CA LEU A 121 17.32 -2.32 7.11
C LEU A 121 18.18 -1.10 6.82
N ASN A 122 17.64 -0.12 6.10
CA ASN A 122 18.38 1.08 5.72
C ASN A 122 18.91 1.83 6.94
N LYS A 123 18.12 1.93 8.02
CA LYS A 123 18.60 2.52 9.28
C LYS A 123 19.74 1.71 9.90
N LEU A 124 19.61 0.38 9.97
CA LEU A 124 20.65 -0.49 10.54
C LEU A 124 21.96 -0.44 9.75
N LEU A 125 21.88 -0.35 8.42
CA LEU A 125 23.05 -0.21 7.54
C LEU A 125 23.77 1.14 7.71
N ILE A 126 23.01 2.23 7.88
CA ILE A 126 23.56 3.57 8.14
C ILE A 126 24.27 3.59 9.51
N GLU A 127 23.65 3.00 10.53
CA GLU A 127 24.18 3.02 11.90
C GLU A 127 25.38 2.08 12.09
N ASN A 128 25.45 0.99 11.33
CA ASN A 128 26.53 0.00 11.45
C ASN A 128 26.92 -0.58 10.06
N PRO A 129 27.88 0.05 9.35
CA PRO A 129 28.28 -0.37 8.01
C PRO A 129 28.81 -1.82 7.95
N THR A 130 29.39 -2.32 9.05
CA THR A 130 29.89 -3.71 9.15
C THR A 130 28.77 -4.76 9.21
N ILE A 131 27.50 -4.36 9.40
CA ILE A 131 26.33 -5.26 9.33
C ILE A 131 26.08 -5.76 7.91
N ILE A 132 26.67 -5.14 6.87
CA ILE A 132 26.59 -5.62 5.47
C ILE A 132 27.01 -7.11 5.37
N HIS A 133 27.95 -7.55 6.22
CA HIS A 133 28.46 -8.92 6.22
C HIS A 133 27.74 -9.85 7.21
N ARG A 134 26.72 -9.37 7.93
CA ARG A 134 25.88 -10.25 8.76
C ARG A 134 24.89 -10.98 7.88
N GLU A 135 24.77 -12.28 8.09
CA GLU A 135 23.94 -13.19 7.29
C GLU A 135 22.49 -12.74 7.16
N ASP A 136 21.89 -12.16 8.21
CA ASP A 136 20.52 -11.61 8.14
C ASP A 136 20.38 -10.43 7.19
N SER A 137 21.42 -9.59 7.08
CA SER A 137 21.47 -8.46 6.15
C SER A 137 21.59 -8.98 4.72
N ILE A 138 22.49 -9.93 4.48
CA ILE A 138 22.69 -10.58 3.18
C ILE A 138 21.39 -11.28 2.74
N ARG A 139 20.78 -12.05 3.64
CA ARG A 139 19.50 -12.75 3.44
C ARG A 139 18.39 -11.78 3.02
N PHE A 140 18.28 -10.65 3.72
CA PHE A 140 17.25 -9.65 3.42
C PHE A 140 17.50 -8.91 2.10
N GLN A 141 18.74 -8.47 1.85
CA GLN A 141 19.11 -7.81 0.59
C GLN A 141 18.90 -8.74 -0.62
N LEU A 142 19.32 -10.00 -0.52
CA LEU A 142 19.06 -11.01 -1.55
C LEU A 142 17.57 -11.25 -1.76
N MET A 143 16.78 -11.36 -0.69
CA MET A 143 15.34 -11.52 -0.81
C MET A 143 14.71 -10.39 -1.63
N ASN A 144 15.11 -9.14 -1.38
CA ASN A 144 14.54 -7.98 -2.09
C ASN A 144 15.02 -7.91 -3.54
N ILE A 145 16.32 -8.11 -3.79
CA ILE A 145 16.88 -8.10 -5.14
C ILE A 145 16.26 -9.20 -5.99
N LEU A 146 16.24 -10.45 -5.49
CA LEU A 146 15.70 -11.59 -6.23
C LEU A 146 14.19 -11.44 -6.50
N ARG A 147 13.40 -10.95 -5.54
CA ARG A 147 11.96 -10.68 -5.75
C ARG A 147 11.70 -9.61 -6.80
N ASN A 148 12.54 -8.59 -6.86
CA ASN A 148 12.43 -7.54 -7.87
C ASN A 148 12.82 -8.05 -9.27
N LEU A 149 13.86 -8.88 -9.37
CA LEU A 149 14.32 -9.46 -10.63
C LEU A 149 13.36 -10.54 -11.16
N PHE A 150 12.83 -11.40 -10.28
CA PHE A 150 12.03 -12.55 -10.67
C PHE A 150 10.57 -12.44 -10.20
N LYS A 151 9.85 -11.44 -10.71
CA LYS A 151 8.44 -11.15 -10.34
C LYS A 151 7.46 -12.33 -10.53
N ASN A 152 7.79 -13.25 -11.44
CA ASN A 152 6.95 -14.40 -11.79
C ASN A 152 7.45 -15.73 -11.19
N CYS A 153 8.43 -15.68 -10.28
CA CYS A 153 8.97 -16.86 -9.62
C CYS A 153 8.58 -16.85 -8.14
N GLU A 154 8.38 -18.03 -7.56
CA GLU A 154 8.31 -18.16 -6.11
C GLU A 154 9.74 -18.26 -5.56
N ILE A 155 10.08 -17.36 -4.63
CA ILE A 155 11.44 -17.22 -4.10
C ILE A 155 11.40 -17.37 -2.59
N ILE A 156 12.16 -18.34 -2.11
CA ILE A 156 12.36 -18.64 -0.70
C ILE A 156 13.85 -18.43 -0.41
N VAL A 157 14.18 -17.32 0.26
CA VAL A 157 15.50 -17.13 0.87
C VAL A 157 15.34 -17.50 2.35
N GLY A 158 15.91 -18.64 2.72
CA GLY A 158 15.48 -19.41 3.88
C GLY A 158 15.98 -18.94 5.24
N ILE A 159 15.50 -19.66 6.25
CA ILE A 159 15.73 -19.54 7.69
C ILE A 159 16.12 -20.95 8.12
N ASN A 160 17.36 -21.21 8.53
CA ASN A 160 17.72 -22.54 9.03
C ASN A 160 17.09 -22.73 10.42
N GLY A 161 16.07 -23.58 10.50
CA GLY A 161 15.60 -24.17 11.74
C GLY A 161 16.39 -25.44 12.03
N LEU A 162 16.86 -25.57 13.28
CA LEU A 162 17.40 -26.76 13.96
C LEU A 162 18.90 -27.07 13.82
N GLY A 163 19.63 -26.66 14.85
CA GLY A 163 20.92 -27.20 15.31
C GLY A 163 21.28 -26.51 16.62
N VAL A 164 21.33 -27.27 17.72
CA VAL A 164 21.66 -26.81 19.08
C VAL A 164 23.03 -26.14 19.04
N GLY A 165 23.09 -24.80 18.95
CA GLY A 165 24.39 -24.10 18.78
C GLY A 165 24.38 -22.66 18.26
N GLY A 166 23.23 -22.03 18.02
CA GLY A 166 23.13 -20.56 18.09
C GLY A 166 23.82 -19.70 17.01
N SER A 167 24.21 -20.24 15.87
CA SER A 167 24.59 -19.41 14.71
C SER A 167 24.03 -20.01 13.42
N ILE A 168 23.26 -19.20 12.68
CA ILE A 168 23.06 -19.42 11.25
C ILE A 168 24.47 -19.35 10.63
N LYS A 169 24.78 -20.21 9.67
CA LYS A 169 26.07 -20.18 8.92
C LYS A 169 25.87 -20.21 7.41
N ASP A 170 24.66 -20.58 6.98
CA ASP A 170 24.30 -20.83 5.60
C ASP A 170 22.95 -20.20 5.26
N ILE A 171 22.85 -19.61 4.08
CA ILE A 171 21.61 -19.02 3.55
C ILE A 171 21.13 -19.89 2.37
N PRO A 172 20.13 -20.77 2.58
CA PRO A 172 19.53 -21.50 1.47
C PRO A 172 18.65 -20.56 0.63
N ILE A 173 18.70 -20.71 -0.69
CA ILE A 173 17.87 -19.99 -1.64
C ILE A 173 17.19 -21.03 -2.53
N VAL A 174 15.87 -21.00 -2.58
CA VAL A 174 15.07 -21.83 -3.47
C VAL A 174 14.29 -20.91 -4.39
N ILE A 175 14.42 -21.13 -5.70
CA ILE A 175 13.70 -20.42 -6.74
C ILE A 175 12.86 -21.44 -7.50
N ILE A 176 11.56 -21.23 -7.57
CA ILE A 176 10.62 -22.10 -8.28
C ILE A 176 10.09 -21.32 -9.48
N LYS A 177 10.32 -21.86 -10.68
CA LYS A 177 9.88 -21.29 -11.96
C LYS A 177 9.33 -22.41 -12.83
N ASN A 178 8.07 -22.30 -13.27
CA ASN A 178 7.44 -23.28 -14.16
C ASN A 178 7.54 -24.74 -13.66
N ASN A 179 7.28 -24.98 -12.37
CA ASN A 179 7.45 -26.27 -11.68
C ASN A 179 8.89 -26.82 -11.65
N ILE A 180 9.89 -26.06 -12.11
CA ILE A 180 11.31 -26.39 -11.96
C ILE A 180 11.84 -25.70 -10.71
N THR A 181 12.50 -26.47 -9.84
CA THR A 181 13.09 -25.97 -8.60
C THR A 181 14.60 -25.83 -8.75
N TYR A 182 15.10 -24.62 -8.51
CA TYR A 182 16.52 -24.31 -8.46
C TYR A 182 16.91 -24.05 -7.00
N LYS A 183 17.90 -24.79 -6.49
CA LYS A 183 18.35 -24.72 -5.11
C LYS A 183 19.79 -24.23 -5.06
N PHE A 184 20.02 -23.17 -4.29
CA PHE A 184 21.34 -22.59 -4.03
C PHE A 184 21.58 -22.52 -2.53
N ILE A 185 22.84 -22.56 -2.11
CA ILE A 185 23.21 -22.34 -0.73
C ILE A 185 24.39 -21.38 -0.69
N ILE A 186 24.28 -20.32 0.11
CA ILE A 186 25.39 -19.41 0.35
C ILE A 186 26.01 -19.79 1.68
N THR A 187 27.31 -20.11 1.67
CA THR A 187 28.02 -20.62 2.85
C THR A 187 29.39 -19.94 3.00
N SER A 188 29.84 -19.81 4.23
CA SER A 188 31.22 -19.44 4.58
C SER A 188 32.23 -20.58 4.30
N HIS A 189 31.75 -21.81 4.09
CA HIS A 189 32.59 -23.01 3.90
C HIS A 189 32.25 -23.71 2.56
N PRO A 190 32.68 -23.13 1.42
CA PRO A 190 32.25 -23.56 0.08
C PRO A 190 32.77 -24.94 -0.36
N THR A 191 33.64 -25.57 0.43
CA THR A 191 34.18 -26.92 0.15
C THR A 191 33.17 -28.04 0.42
N ILE A 192 32.04 -27.75 1.07
CA ILE A 192 31.00 -28.72 1.36
C ILE A 192 30.15 -28.94 0.09
N THR A 193 30.18 -30.15 -0.47
CA THR A 193 29.24 -30.56 -1.52
C THR A 193 27.91 -30.98 -0.90
N LEU A 194 26.87 -30.17 -1.07
CA LEU A 194 25.50 -30.54 -0.73
C LEU A 194 24.80 -31.11 -1.97
N ARG A 195 24.22 -32.30 -1.83
CA ARG A 195 23.40 -32.93 -2.89
C ARG A 195 22.26 -31.98 -3.25
N ASP A 196 22.03 -31.79 -4.55
CA ASP A 196 20.95 -30.98 -5.12
C ASP A 196 21.05 -29.45 -4.92
N TYR A 197 22.15 -28.93 -4.35
CA TYR A 197 22.38 -27.48 -4.19
C TYR A 197 23.56 -26.99 -5.02
N VAL A 198 23.39 -25.81 -5.63
CA VAL A 198 24.51 -25.02 -6.14
C VAL A 198 25.13 -24.25 -4.98
N VAL A 199 26.37 -24.60 -4.62
CA VAL A 199 27.10 -23.99 -3.51
C VAL A 199 27.74 -22.68 -3.96
N LEU A 200 27.44 -21.60 -3.26
CA LEU A 200 27.98 -20.27 -3.47
C LEU A 200 28.76 -19.86 -2.22
N ALA A 201 29.99 -19.40 -2.39
CA ALA A 201 30.75 -18.81 -1.29
C ALA A 201 30.09 -17.48 -0.86
N MET A 202 30.02 -17.23 0.45
CA MET A 202 29.73 -15.89 0.99
C MET A 202 30.70 -14.87 0.37
N PRO A 203 30.21 -13.85 -0.36
CA PRO A 203 31.07 -12.88 -1.00
C PRO A 203 31.27 -11.64 -0.11
N GLU A 204 32.19 -10.78 -0.53
CA GLU A 204 32.27 -9.40 -0.06
C GLU A 204 31.16 -8.50 -0.68
N ASP A 205 30.62 -8.89 -1.86
CA ASP A 205 29.58 -8.14 -2.61
C ASP A 205 28.38 -9.02 -3.03
N ILE A 206 27.17 -8.55 -2.72
CA ILE A 206 25.90 -9.22 -3.01
C ILE A 206 25.62 -9.32 -4.52
N ASN A 207 26.06 -8.35 -5.33
CA ASN A 207 25.83 -8.40 -6.78
C ASN A 207 26.54 -9.61 -7.41
N SER A 208 27.68 -10.03 -6.85
CA SER A 208 28.40 -11.23 -7.27
C SER A 208 27.57 -12.50 -7.09
N ILE A 209 26.85 -12.65 -5.96
CA ILE A 209 25.91 -13.77 -5.76
C ILE A 209 24.81 -13.74 -6.81
N VAL A 210 24.19 -12.57 -7.01
CA VAL A 210 23.03 -12.43 -7.91
C VAL A 210 23.42 -12.81 -9.34
N ASN A 211 24.58 -12.35 -9.82
CA ASN A 211 25.11 -12.72 -11.13
C ASN A 211 25.36 -14.23 -11.27
N LYS A 212 25.90 -14.88 -10.22
CA LYS A 212 26.09 -16.34 -10.22
C LYS A 212 24.75 -17.08 -10.27
N ILE A 213 23.75 -16.62 -9.51
CA ILE A 213 22.38 -17.18 -9.56
C ILE A 213 21.80 -17.03 -10.97
N LEU A 214 21.89 -15.84 -11.57
CA LEU A 214 21.42 -15.57 -12.94
C LEU A 214 22.05 -16.51 -13.96
N SER A 215 23.38 -16.65 -13.92
CA SER A 215 24.12 -17.53 -14.86
C SER A 215 23.70 -19.00 -14.78
N LYS A 216 23.18 -19.45 -13.63
CA LYS A 216 22.74 -20.84 -13.41
C LYS A 216 21.26 -21.07 -13.68
N LEU A 217 20.46 -20.00 -13.72
CA LEU A 217 19.05 -20.05 -14.07
C LEU A 217 18.80 -20.09 -15.59
N ASN A 218 19.86 -19.99 -16.43
CA ASN A 218 19.75 -19.80 -17.89
C ASN A 218 18.72 -18.72 -18.24
N LEU A 219 18.80 -17.58 -17.55
CA LEU A 219 18.02 -16.37 -17.77
C LEU A 219 18.86 -15.33 -18.50
#